data_AF-A0AAD5UV71-F1
#
_entry.id   AF-A0AAD5UV71-F1
#
_cell.length_a   1.000
_cell.length_b   1.000
_cell.length_c   1.000
_cell.angle_alpha   90.00
_cell.angle_beta   90.00
_cell.angle_gamma   90.00
#
_symmetry.space_group_name_H-M   'P 1'
#
loop_
_entity.id
_entity.type
_entity.pdbx_description
1 polymer ?
#
loop_
_entity_poly.entity_id
_entity_poly.type
_entity_poly.pdbx_seq_one_letter_code
_entity_poly.pdbx_strand_id
1 'polypeptide(L)'
;MAKDQENIAPAEAEQSPPEYWRLKLRELRVELETYNDAKAMGKGGRIIKQQSGKRIGELYRELSEISPDPLVKEQMAKDAAEWEQADEKKRDVLAHPLLQGLGTLIAAPFMIAGTVLSGAGQLLVGLADVLTLGPFRRRGQ
;
A
#
# COMPACT_ATOMS: atom_id res chain seq x y z
N MET A 1 -54.50 9.41 17.84
CA MET A 1 -53.30 9.34 18.69
C MET A 1 -52.47 8.15 18.27
N ALA A 2 -51.15 8.30 18.30
CA ALA A 2 -50.09 7.35 17.90
C ALA A 2 -49.79 7.28 16.39
N LYS A 3 -48.78 8.03 15.96
CA LYS A 3 -47.43 7.51 15.69
C LYS A 3 -46.59 8.66 15.12
N ASP A 4 -45.96 9.40 16.01
CA ASP A 4 -44.78 10.20 15.68
C ASP A 4 -43.71 9.24 15.16
N GLN A 5 -43.64 9.11 13.83
CA GLN A 5 -42.46 8.60 13.15
C GLN A 5 -41.38 9.66 13.33
N GLU A 6 -40.67 9.56 14.44
CA GLU A 6 -39.39 10.21 14.59
C GLU A 6 -38.46 9.62 13.52
N ASN A 7 -38.38 10.34 12.41
CA ASN A 7 -37.44 10.15 11.33
C ASN A 7 -36.04 10.46 11.87
N ILE A 8 -35.50 9.54 12.66
CA ILE A 8 -34.10 9.56 13.06
C ILE A 8 -33.33 9.10 11.82
N ALA A 9 -33.02 10.05 10.94
CA ALA A 9 -31.99 9.87 9.93
C ALA A 9 -30.79 9.20 10.61
N PRO A 10 -30.20 8.14 10.04
CA PRO A 10 -29.04 7.52 10.65
C PRO A 10 -27.98 8.62 10.77
N ALA A 11 -27.76 9.07 12.00
CA ALA A 11 -26.64 9.91 12.34
C ALA A 11 -25.43 9.21 11.72
N GLU A 12 -24.73 9.92 10.84
CA GLU A 12 -23.40 9.52 10.41
C GLU A 12 -22.62 9.33 11.71
N ALA A 13 -22.54 8.10 12.18
CA ALA A 13 -21.81 7.77 13.39
C ALA A 13 -20.40 8.26 13.09
N GLU A 14 -19.97 9.34 13.76
CA GLU A 14 -18.62 9.88 13.65
C GLU A 14 -17.68 8.71 13.92
N GLN A 15 -17.21 8.08 12.85
CA GLN A 15 -16.31 6.96 12.96
C GLN A 15 -15.06 7.53 13.61
N SER A 16 -14.66 6.94 14.73
CA SER A 16 -13.44 7.41 15.40
C SER A 16 -12.31 7.43 14.38
N PRO A 17 -11.42 8.44 14.36
CA PRO A 17 -10.38 8.56 13.33
C PRO A 17 -9.59 7.26 13.05
N PRO A 18 -9.29 6.40 14.05
CA PRO A 18 -8.67 5.09 13.82
C PRO A 18 -9.54 4.08 13.05
N GLU A 19 -10.86 4.12 13.21
CA GLU A 19 -11.80 3.23 12.51
C GLU A 19 -11.96 3.64 11.05
N TYR A 20 -12.05 4.95 10.79
CA TYR A 20 -12.10 5.47 9.44
C TYR A 20 -10.83 5.15 8.64
N TRP A 21 -9.65 5.28 9.26
CA TRP A 21 -8.38 4.85 8.65
C TRP A 21 -8.35 3.36 8.33
N ARG A 22 -8.84 2.49 9.23
CA ARG A 22 -8.95 1.04 8.98
C ARG A 22 -9.95 0.70 7.88
N LEU A 23 -11.05 1.44 7.76
CA LEU A 23 -12.01 1.30 6.67
C LEU A 23 -11.32 1.59 5.33
N LYS A 24 -10.57 2.69 5.24
CA LYS A 24 -9.83 3.09 4.04
C LYS A 24 -8.73 2.11 3.64
N LEU A 25 -8.06 1.48 4.60
CA LEU A 25 -7.11 0.40 4.30
C LEU A 25 -7.79 -0.81 3.65
N ARG A 26 -9.01 -1.14 4.07
CA ARG A 26 -9.79 -2.21 3.45
C ARG A 26 -10.21 -1.84 2.03
N GLU A 27 -10.65 -0.59 1.81
CA GLU A 27 -10.93 -0.08 0.45
C GLU A 27 -9.68 -0.20 -0.45
N LEU A 28 -8.51 0.22 0.04
CA LEU A 28 -7.26 0.15 -0.70
C LEU A 28 -6.92 -1.30 -1.08
N ARG A 29 -7.10 -2.24 -0.16
CA ARG A 29 -6.88 -3.66 -0.43
C ARG A 29 -7.82 -4.18 -1.53
N VAL A 30 -9.12 -3.89 -1.43
CA VAL A 30 -10.10 -4.33 -2.43
C VAL A 30 -9.78 -3.77 -3.82
N GLU A 31 -9.35 -2.52 -3.90
CA GLU A 31 -8.96 -1.91 -5.18
C GLU A 31 -7.67 -2.50 -5.74
N LEU A 32 -6.68 -2.84 -4.90
CA LEU A 32 -5.48 -3.56 -5.33
C LEU A 32 -5.80 -4.99 -5.84
N GLU A 33 -6.72 -5.69 -5.19
CA GLU A 33 -7.24 -6.99 -5.66
C GLU A 33 -7.94 -6.83 -7.02
N THR A 34 -8.86 -5.85 -7.13
CA THR A 34 -9.57 -5.52 -8.38
C THR A 34 -8.61 -5.17 -9.52
N TYR A 35 -7.56 -4.39 -9.22
CA TYR A 35 -6.52 -4.04 -10.19
C TYR A 35 -5.78 -5.28 -10.72
N ASN A 36 -5.41 -6.21 -9.83
CA ASN A 36 -4.73 -7.45 -10.20
C ASN A 36 -5.64 -8.41 -10.97
N ASP A 37 -6.91 -8.53 -10.58
CA ASP A 37 -7.89 -9.34 -11.32
C ASP A 37 -8.12 -8.79 -12.72
N ALA A 38 -8.25 -7.46 -12.85
CA ALA A 38 -8.38 -6.79 -14.14
C ALA A 38 -7.14 -6.99 -15.03
N LYS A 39 -5.94 -7.04 -14.44
CA LYS A 39 -4.71 -7.41 -15.15
C LYS A 39 -4.76 -8.84 -15.69
N ALA A 40 -5.26 -9.79 -14.89
CA ALA A 40 -5.40 -11.19 -15.31
C ALA A 40 -6.40 -11.37 -16.47
N MET A 41 -7.40 -10.49 -16.58
CA MET A 41 -8.38 -10.48 -17.68
C MET A 41 -7.83 -9.89 -19.01
N GLY A 42 -6.63 -9.33 -19.02
CA GLY A 42 -6.01 -8.76 -20.22
C GLY A 42 -6.83 -7.61 -20.83
N LYS A 43 -7.15 -7.69 -22.14
CA LYS A 43 -7.86 -6.62 -22.84
C LYS A 43 -9.25 -6.34 -22.26
N GLY A 44 -9.93 -7.35 -21.73
CA GLY A 44 -11.27 -7.21 -21.14
C GLY A 44 -11.29 -6.41 -19.83
N GLY A 45 -10.17 -6.42 -19.09
CA GLY A 45 -10.04 -5.70 -17.82
C GLY A 45 -9.43 -4.30 -17.94
N ARG A 46 -9.10 -3.82 -19.15
CA ARG A 46 -8.31 -2.59 -19.32
C ARG A 46 -8.93 -1.35 -18.67
N ILE A 47 -10.25 -1.18 -18.83
CA ILE A 47 -10.98 -0.04 -18.26
C ILE A 47 -10.98 -0.13 -16.74
N ILE A 48 -11.27 -1.32 -16.19
CA ILE A 48 -11.28 -1.59 -14.75
C ILE A 48 -9.89 -1.32 -14.16
N LYS A 49 -8.84 -1.86 -14.78
CA LYS A 49 -7.44 -1.65 -14.37
C LYS A 49 -7.09 -0.16 -14.32
N GLN A 50 -7.52 0.63 -15.31
CA GLN A 50 -7.26 2.06 -15.33
C GLN A 50 -8.03 2.81 -14.23
N GLN A 51 -9.29 2.45 -13.98
CA GLN A 51 -10.13 3.04 -12.94
C GLN A 51 -9.60 2.71 -11.54
N SER A 52 -9.37 1.43 -11.24
CA SER A 52 -8.76 1.00 -9.98
C SER A 52 -7.37 1.60 -9.78
N GLY A 53 -6.58 1.71 -10.86
CA GLY A 53 -5.27 2.36 -10.80
C GLY A 53 -5.33 3.83 -10.37
N LYS A 54 -6.38 4.58 -10.74
CA LYS A 54 -6.58 5.94 -10.23
C LYS A 54 -7.04 5.93 -8.77
N ARG A 55 -8.01 5.07 -8.46
CA ARG A 55 -8.59 4.97 -7.11
C ARG A 55 -7.55 4.56 -6.06
N ILE A 56 -6.61 3.69 -6.39
CA ILE A 56 -5.49 3.31 -5.52
C ILE A 56 -4.66 4.53 -5.12
N GLY A 57 -4.31 5.40 -6.07
CA GLY A 57 -3.54 6.62 -5.79
C GLY A 57 -4.29 7.59 -4.87
N GLU A 58 -5.59 7.78 -5.12
CA GLU A 58 -6.47 8.59 -4.26
C GLU A 58 -6.53 8.03 -2.84
N LEU A 59 -6.71 6.71 -2.70
CA LEU A 59 -6.78 6.04 -1.40
C LEU A 59 -5.47 6.15 -0.61
N TYR A 60 -4.30 6.05 -1.26
CA TYR A 60 -3.02 6.31 -0.61
C TYR A 60 -2.92 7.74 -0.07
N ARG A 61 -3.38 8.73 -0.84
CA ARG A 61 -3.40 10.13 -0.40
C ARG A 61 -4.37 10.33 0.77
N GLU A 62 -5.60 9.83 0.66
CA GLU A 62 -6.61 9.87 1.74
C GLU A 62 -6.05 9.22 3.03
N LEU A 63 -5.44 8.04 2.91
CA LEU A 63 -4.83 7.32 4.04
C LEU A 63 -3.67 8.09 4.66
N SER A 64 -2.87 8.79 3.86
CA SER A 64 -1.80 9.66 4.38
C SER A 64 -2.39 10.85 5.16
N GLU A 65 -3.52 11.41 4.75
CA GLU A 65 -4.08 12.57 5.46
C GLU A 65 -4.63 12.19 6.83
N ILE A 66 -5.33 11.05 6.90
CA ILE A 66 -6.03 10.58 8.11
C ILE A 66 -5.21 9.63 8.99
N SER A 67 -3.97 9.27 8.61
CA SER A 67 -3.17 8.33 9.38
C SER A 67 -2.85 8.89 10.78
N PRO A 68 -3.08 8.09 11.86
CA PRO A 68 -2.75 8.51 13.22
C PRO A 68 -1.24 8.47 13.51
N ASP A 69 -0.46 7.73 12.71
CA ASP A 69 0.99 7.58 12.89
C ASP A 69 1.73 8.44 11.83
N PRO A 70 2.58 9.40 12.24
CA PRO A 70 3.29 10.27 11.30
C PRO A 70 4.26 9.54 10.37
N LEU A 71 4.83 8.40 10.78
CA LEU A 71 5.70 7.60 9.91
C LEU A 71 4.88 6.90 8.82
N VAL A 72 3.72 6.37 9.18
CA VAL A 72 2.78 5.77 8.23
C VAL A 72 2.21 6.84 7.30
N LYS A 73 1.95 8.04 7.84
CA LYS A 73 1.59 9.23 7.06
C LYS A 73 2.59 9.52 5.94
N GLU A 74 3.87 9.63 6.29
CA GLU A 74 4.94 9.92 5.35
C GLU A 74 5.12 8.80 4.33
N GLN A 75 5.08 7.53 4.78
CA GLN A 75 5.19 6.39 3.89
C GLN A 75 4.03 6.32 2.90
N MET A 76 2.78 6.47 3.35
CA MET A 76 1.60 6.47 2.48
C MET A 76 1.62 7.62 1.48
N ALA A 77 2.14 8.79 1.87
CA ALA A 77 2.33 9.91 0.94
C ALA A 77 3.40 9.62 -0.12
N LYS A 78 4.51 8.96 0.25
CA LYS A 78 5.53 8.51 -0.71
C LYS A 78 4.97 7.45 -1.65
N ASP A 79 4.24 6.48 -1.13
CA ASP A 79 3.59 5.43 -1.92
C ASP A 79 2.57 6.03 -2.91
N ALA A 80 1.80 7.04 -2.48
CA ALA A 80 0.90 7.79 -3.37
C ALA A 80 1.68 8.43 -4.52
N ALA A 81 2.74 9.17 -4.21
CA ALA A 81 3.55 9.86 -5.22
C ALA A 81 4.22 8.87 -6.18
N GLU A 82 4.77 7.76 -5.66
CA GLU A 82 5.38 6.72 -6.48
C GLU A 82 4.34 6.06 -7.39
N TRP A 83 3.15 5.75 -6.88
CA TRP A 83 2.07 5.15 -7.67
C TRP A 83 1.57 6.07 -8.78
N GLU A 84 1.38 7.36 -8.47
CA GLU A 84 0.91 8.35 -9.45
C GLU A 84 1.92 8.58 -10.58
N GLN A 85 3.21 8.63 -10.24
CA GLN A 85 4.30 8.77 -11.21
C GLN A 85 4.61 7.47 -11.96
N ALA A 86 4.25 6.32 -11.40
CA ALA A 86 4.48 5.01 -12.02
C ALA A 86 3.68 4.87 -13.32
N ASP A 87 4.35 4.36 -14.35
CA ASP A 87 3.68 3.86 -15.54
C ASP A 87 2.92 2.56 -15.25
N GLU A 88 2.14 2.08 -16.22
CA GLU A 88 1.32 0.88 -16.05
C GLU A 88 2.16 -0.36 -15.66
N LYS A 89 3.37 -0.51 -16.21
CA LYS A 89 4.24 -1.65 -15.90
C LYS A 89 4.81 -1.55 -14.49
N LYS A 90 5.17 -0.34 -14.05
CA LYS A 90 5.67 -0.10 -12.70
C LYS A 90 4.55 -0.29 -11.66
N ARG A 91 3.33 0.17 -11.93
CA ARG A 91 2.15 -0.11 -11.08
C ARG A 91 1.87 -1.60 -10.94
N ASP A 92 2.00 -2.35 -12.03
CA ASP A 92 1.87 -3.81 -12.02
C ASP A 92 2.88 -4.52 -11.10
N VAL A 93 4.09 -3.95 -10.94
CA VAL A 93 5.12 -4.47 -10.04
C VAL A 93 4.85 -4.04 -8.59
N LEU A 94 4.37 -2.81 -8.38
CA LEU A 94 4.06 -2.28 -7.05
C LEU A 94 2.83 -2.97 -6.42
N ALA A 95 1.82 -3.34 -7.21
CA ALA A 95 0.56 -3.90 -6.69
C ALA A 95 0.74 -5.21 -5.91
N HIS A 96 1.69 -6.06 -6.30
CA HIS A 96 1.93 -7.37 -5.68
C HIS A 96 2.48 -7.31 -4.23
N PRO A 97 3.62 -6.64 -3.98
CA PRO A 97 4.17 -6.52 -2.63
C PRO A 97 3.26 -5.70 -1.70
N LEU A 98 2.50 -4.74 -2.24
CA LEU A 98 1.56 -3.94 -1.46
C LEU A 98 0.40 -4.77 -0.89
N LEU A 99 -0.15 -5.73 -1.66
CA LEU A 99 -1.15 -6.66 -1.14
C LEU A 99 -0.62 -7.52 0.01
N GLN A 100 0.63 -7.99 -0.10
CA GLN A 100 1.27 -8.77 0.96
C GLN A 100 1.51 -7.93 2.22
N GLY A 101 2.02 -6.70 2.05
CA GLY A 101 2.29 -5.79 3.17
C GLY A 101 1.04 -5.29 3.88
N LEU A 102 -0.03 -4.95 3.14
CA LEU A 102 -1.32 -4.54 3.71
C LEU A 102 -1.99 -5.65 4.53
N GLY A 103 -1.86 -6.91 4.10
CA GLY A 103 -2.33 -8.06 4.88
C GLY A 103 -1.70 -8.12 6.27
N THR A 104 -0.40 -7.81 6.37
CA THR A 104 0.31 -7.74 7.65
C THR A 104 -0.11 -6.52 8.48
N LEU A 105 -0.27 -5.35 7.86
CA LEU A 105 -0.67 -4.11 8.56
C LEU A 105 -2.10 -4.16 9.12
N ILE A 106 -3.03 -4.86 8.46
CA ILE A 106 -4.39 -5.08 8.97
C ILE A 106 -4.37 -6.08 10.14
N ALA A 107 -3.50 -7.08 10.09
CA ALA A 107 -3.41 -8.13 11.10
C ALA A 107 -2.62 -7.73 12.36
N ALA A 108 -1.68 -6.79 12.24
CA ALA A 108 -0.82 -6.37 13.34
C ALA A 108 -1.25 -4.99 13.90
N PRO A 109 -1.76 -4.89 15.14
CA PRO A 109 -1.92 -3.60 15.79
C PRO A 109 -0.52 -3.00 16.03
N PHE A 110 -0.28 -1.80 15.47
CA PHE A 110 0.97 -1.00 15.52
C PHE A 110 1.89 -1.30 16.71
N MET A 111 2.80 -2.25 16.54
CA MET A 111 3.71 -2.72 17.59
C MET A 111 5.17 -2.43 17.23
N ILE A 112 5.48 -1.30 16.58
CA ILE A 112 6.89 -0.86 16.45
C ILE A 112 6.99 0.66 16.58
N ALA A 113 6.96 1.12 17.84
CA ALA A 113 7.75 2.27 18.21
C ALA A 113 9.24 1.87 18.14
N GLY A 114 10.03 2.46 17.24
CA GLY A 114 11.43 2.73 17.53
C GLY A 114 12.55 2.27 16.57
N THR A 115 12.49 1.15 15.84
CA THR A 115 13.80 0.54 15.46
C THR A 115 13.93 -0.32 14.19
N VAL A 116 13.07 -0.22 13.16
CA VAL A 116 13.15 -1.21 12.03
C VAL A 116 13.35 -0.64 10.61
N LEU A 117 13.38 0.67 10.36
CA LEU A 117 13.59 1.20 9.00
C LEU A 117 15.00 1.76 8.72
N SER A 118 16.01 0.93 8.96
CA SER A 118 17.28 0.98 8.21
C SER A 118 17.54 -0.29 7.37
N GLY A 119 16.57 -1.22 7.30
CA GLY A 119 16.78 -2.53 6.67
C GLY A 119 16.35 -2.69 5.21
N ALA A 120 15.40 -1.90 4.70
CA ALA A 120 14.82 -2.15 3.37
C ALA A 120 15.60 -1.53 2.20
N GLY A 121 16.54 -0.62 2.46
CA GLY A 121 17.35 0.05 1.43
C GLY A 121 18.59 -0.71 0.97
N GLN A 122 18.97 -1.82 1.62
CA GLN A 122 20.25 -2.52 1.37
C GLN A 122 20.13 -3.86 0.63
N LEU A 123 18.92 -4.38 0.37
CA LEU A 123 18.78 -5.66 -0.35
C LEU A 123 19.11 -5.57 -1.85
N LEU A 124 19.24 -4.37 -2.43
CA LEU A 124 19.66 -4.19 -3.82
C LEU A 124 21.18 -4.00 -4.02
N VAL A 125 21.96 -3.78 -2.96
CA VAL A 125 23.42 -3.58 -3.06
C VAL A 125 24.20 -4.88 -2.76
N GLY A 126 23.60 -5.85 -2.06
CA GLY A 126 24.27 -7.05 -1.58
C GLY A 126 24.56 -8.17 -2.60
N LEU A 127 24.13 -8.05 -3.86
CA LEU A 127 24.38 -9.08 -4.90
C LEU A 127 25.50 -8.71 -5.89
N ALA A 128 26.07 -7.50 -5.82
CA ALA A 128 27.19 -7.11 -6.68
C ALA A 128 28.57 -7.51 -6.11
N ASP A 129 28.70 -7.68 -4.79
CA ASP A 129 29.99 -8.01 -4.15
C ASP A 129 30.27 -9.51 -4.03
N VAL A 130 29.26 -10.38 -4.10
CA VAL A 130 29.46 -11.84 -4.02
C VAL A 130 29.97 -12.44 -5.34
N LEU A 131 29.89 -11.72 -6.46
CA LEU A 131 30.42 -12.17 -7.75
C LEU A 131 31.77 -11.56 -8.15
N THR A 132 32.31 -10.63 -7.37
CA THR A 132 33.59 -9.95 -7.70
C THR A 132 34.75 -10.34 -6.78
N LEU A 133 34.51 -11.13 -5.73
CA LEU A 133 35.55 -11.79 -4.92
C LEU A 133 35.85 -13.20 -5.45
N GLY A 134 36.36 -13.26 -6.68
CA GLY A 134 37.07 -14.43 -7.19
C GLY A 134 38.42 -14.61 -6.46
N PRO A 135 38.88 -15.85 -6.24
CA PRO A 135 39.93 -16.16 -5.27
C PRO A 135 41.31 -15.65 -5.70
N PHE A 136 42.02 -15.12 -4.70
CA PHE A 136 43.47 -14.99 -4.63
C PHE A 136 44.22 -16.06 -5.46
N ARG A 137 44.92 -15.63 -6.52
CA ARG A 137 46.02 -16.39 -7.10
C ARG A 137 47.30 -15.56 -6.99
N ARG A 138 47.95 -15.67 -5.83
CA ARG A 138 49.30 -15.14 -5.58
C ARG A 138 50.26 -16.31 -5.38
N ARG A 139 51.00 -16.67 -6.43
CA ARG A 139 52.21 -17.53 -6.43
C ARG A 139 52.66 -17.64 -7.90
N GLY A 140 53.87 -17.32 -8.36
CA GLY A 140 55.16 -16.93 -7.80
C GLY A 140 56.19 -17.07 -8.93
N GLN A 141 57.35 -16.42 -8.76
CA GLN A 141 58.51 -16.30 -9.67
C GLN A 141 58.39 -15.28 -10.80
#